data_AF-A0A2J9DZK2-F1
#
_entry.id   AF-A0A2J9DZK2-F1
#
_cell.length_a   1.000
_cell.length_b   1.000
_cell.length_c   1.000
_cell.angle_alpha   90.00
_cell.angle_beta   90.00
_cell.angle_gamma   90.00
#
_symmetry.space_group_name_H-M   'P 1'
#
loop_
_entity.id
_entity.type
_entity.pdbx_description
1 polymer ?
#
loop_
_entity_poly.entity_id
_entity_poly.type
_entity_poly.pdbx_seq_one_letter_code
_entity_poly.pdbx_strand_id
1 'polypeptide(L)'
;MAILTIMATGHTGSSSAFTGSTLGFVLLVIGLLATFLSGRRYLLSYLFAGMGYWVVVEGIQSILVNMTAMSRGYGYAAALVISWLAIAAFIGYRYKQYSAQQQVIPVKRTGVEPLSRRSAFKLIVNKVAMLRKAAKTRKQQAKYIEHTPIYNNYKPRFRN
;
A
#
# COMPACT_ATOMS: atom_id res chain seq x y z
N MET A 1 39.43 -9.30 5.86
CA MET A 1 39.94 -9.65 7.21
C MET A 1 39.98 -8.44 8.15
N ALA A 2 38.98 -7.54 8.14
CA ALA A 2 39.01 -6.30 8.94
C ALA A 2 37.96 -6.24 10.07
N ILE A 3 37.16 -7.31 10.25
CA ILE A 3 36.07 -7.36 11.25
C ILE A 3 36.57 -7.92 12.60
N LEU A 4 37.75 -8.58 12.64
CA LEU A 4 38.25 -9.27 13.84
C LEU A 4 39.25 -8.46 14.69
N THR A 5 39.73 -7.30 14.23
CA THR A 5 40.78 -6.54 14.94
C THR A 5 40.26 -5.66 16.08
N ILE A 6 38.94 -5.49 16.23
CA ILE A 6 38.35 -4.61 17.25
C ILE A 6 38.37 -5.24 18.66
N MET A 7 38.53 -6.57 18.79
CA MET A 7 38.44 -7.27 20.08
C MET A 7 39.76 -7.42 20.85
N ALA A 8 40.91 -6.97 20.33
CA ALA A 8 42.22 -7.32 20.90
C ALA A 8 42.94 -6.22 21.73
N THR A 9 42.38 -5.02 21.88
CA THR A 9 42.99 -3.97 22.73
C THR A 9 42.17 -3.78 24.01
N GLY A 10 42.18 -4.79 24.87
CA GLY A 10 41.70 -4.67 26.25
C GLY A 10 42.76 -4.01 27.12
N HIS A 11 42.71 -2.68 27.27
CA HIS A 11 43.39 -2.03 28.38
C HIS A 11 42.55 -2.19 29.64
N THR A 12 43.13 -2.86 30.63
CA THR A 12 42.64 -3.01 31.99
C THR A 12 42.63 -1.64 32.68
N GLY A 13 41.44 -1.03 32.75
CA GLY A 13 41.22 0.24 33.44
C GLY A 13 39.74 0.60 33.39
N SER A 14 39.01 0.23 34.42
CA SER A 14 37.58 0.41 34.60
C SER A 14 37.13 1.88 34.50
N SER A 15 36.51 2.26 33.38
CA SER A 15 35.36 3.18 33.33
C SER A 15 34.60 2.95 32.02
N SER A 16 33.31 2.63 32.13
CA SER A 16 32.35 2.35 31.06
C SER A 16 32.54 3.18 29.78
N ALA A 17 33.04 2.56 28.70
CA ALA A 17 33.18 3.18 27.39
C ALA A 17 31.82 3.30 26.67
N PHE A 18 30.95 4.16 27.20
CA PHE A 18 29.86 4.76 26.41
C PHE A 18 30.48 5.78 25.44
N THR A 19 31.16 5.28 24.40
CA THR A 19 31.48 6.09 23.23
C THR A 19 30.19 6.55 22.55
N GLY A 20 30.20 7.73 21.92
CA GLY A 20 29.02 8.27 21.23
C GLY A 20 28.44 7.31 20.17
N SER A 21 29.28 6.48 19.56
CA SER A 21 28.86 5.39 18.67
C SER A 21 28.05 4.31 19.38
N THR A 22 28.50 3.84 20.55
CA THR A 22 27.78 2.87 21.39
C THR A 22 26.39 3.38 21.76
N LEU A 23 26.31 4.66 22.16
CA LEU A 23 25.04 5.31 22.49
C LEU A 23 24.12 5.41 21.26
N GLY A 24 24.67 5.75 20.09
CA GLY A 24 23.94 5.75 18.82
C GLY A 24 23.38 4.38 18.46
N PHE A 25 24.15 3.30 18.61
CA PHE A 25 23.67 1.93 18.36
C PHE A 25 22.59 1.50 19.35
N VAL A 26 22.75 1.82 20.64
CA VAL A 26 21.74 1.51 21.66
C VAL A 26 20.43 2.24 21.35
N LEU A 27 20.48 3.53 21.01
CA LEU A 27 19.29 4.28 20.60
C LEU A 27 18.66 3.72 19.32
N LEU A 28 19.46 3.30 18.35
CA LEU A 28 18.98 2.66 17.13
C LEU A 28 18.24 1.36 17.46
N VAL A 29 18.82 0.49 18.29
CA VAL A 29 18.20 -0.79 18.71
C VAL A 29 16.89 -0.53 19.47
N ILE A 30 16.89 0.43 20.40
CA ILE A 30 15.66 0.83 21.12
C ILE A 30 14.60 1.35 20.14
N GLY A 31 14.99 2.19 19.17
CA GLY A 31 14.09 2.71 18.13
C GLY A 31 13.52 1.61 17.23
N LEU A 32 14.32 0.61 16.86
CA LEU A 32 13.87 -0.56 16.11
C LEU A 32 12.86 -1.38 16.94
N LEU A 33 13.15 -1.65 18.21
CA LEU A 33 12.26 -2.36 19.13
C LEU A 33 10.94 -1.61 19.34
N ALA A 34 11.01 -0.30 19.55
CA ALA A 34 9.84 0.56 19.67
C ALA A 34 8.99 0.55 18.39
N THR A 35 9.62 0.58 17.22
CA THR A 35 8.93 0.49 15.92
C THR A 35 8.31 -0.89 15.69
N PHE A 36 8.98 -1.94 16.14
CA PHE A 36 8.50 -3.32 16.06
C PHE A 36 7.24 -3.54 16.92
N LEU A 37 7.22 -3.00 18.14
CA LEU A 37 6.07 -3.04 19.05
C LEU A 37 4.95 -2.05 18.65
N SER A 38 5.26 -1.07 17.79
CA SER A 38 4.29 -0.09 17.29
C SER A 38 3.40 -0.69 16.18
N GLY A 39 2.21 -0.11 16.01
CA GLY A 39 1.34 -0.38 14.85
C GLY A 39 1.99 -0.02 13.50
N ARG A 40 3.15 0.64 13.50
CA ARG A 40 3.92 1.03 12.31
C ARG A 40 5.02 0.04 11.89
N ARG A 41 4.95 -1.23 12.34
CA ARG A 41 5.88 -2.31 11.98
C ARG A 41 6.20 -2.45 10.49
N TYR A 42 5.30 -2.03 9.59
CA TYR A 42 5.55 -2.02 8.15
C TYR A 42 6.76 -1.15 7.74
N LEU A 43 7.08 -0.11 8.52
CA LEU A 43 8.27 0.73 8.33
C LEU A 43 9.57 -0.09 8.52
N LEU A 44 9.55 -1.08 9.40
CA LEU A 44 10.69 -1.97 9.63
C LEU A 44 10.96 -2.81 8.37
N SER A 45 9.91 -3.26 7.68
CA SER A 45 10.05 -3.98 6.42
C SER A 45 10.66 -3.10 5.33
N TYR A 46 10.29 -1.82 5.25
CA TYR A 46 10.93 -0.86 4.33
C TYR A 46 12.42 -0.65 4.67
N LEU A 47 12.76 -0.56 5.97
CA LEU A 47 14.15 -0.47 6.40
C LEU A 47 14.95 -1.71 5.99
N PHE A 48 14.44 -2.90 6.26
CA PHE A 48 15.10 -4.15 5.89
C PHE A 48 15.20 -4.33 4.37
N ALA A 49 14.19 -3.91 3.61
CA ALA A 49 14.25 -3.90 2.15
C ALA A 49 15.37 -2.97 1.65
N GLY A 50 15.52 -1.79 2.26
CA GLY A 50 16.61 -0.86 1.96
C GLY A 50 17.99 -1.45 2.27
N MET A 51 18.14 -2.08 3.45
CA MET A 51 19.39 -2.75 3.83
C MET A 51 19.72 -3.93 2.91
N GLY A 52 18.72 -4.73 2.56
CA GLY A 52 18.88 -5.83 1.60
C GLY A 52 19.29 -5.31 0.23
N TYR A 53 18.67 -4.24 -0.25
CA TYR A 53 19.06 -3.59 -1.51
C TYR A 53 20.50 -3.07 -1.46
N TRP A 54 20.90 -2.43 -0.35
CA TRP A 54 22.28 -1.96 -0.17
C TRP A 54 23.29 -3.11 -0.26
N VAL A 55 23.02 -4.25 0.39
CA VAL A 55 23.89 -5.44 0.31
C VAL A 55 23.98 -5.97 -1.12
N VAL A 56 22.89 -5.96 -1.89
CA VAL A 56 22.91 -6.37 -3.30
C VAL A 56 23.81 -5.44 -4.12
N VAL A 57 23.69 -4.12 -3.95
CA VAL A 57 24.53 -3.14 -4.64
C VAL A 57 26.00 -3.30 -4.26
N GLU A 58 26.29 -3.46 -2.98
CA GLU A 58 27.66 -3.69 -2.49
C GLU A 58 28.25 -4.99 -3.05
N GLY A 59 27.45 -6.06 -3.13
CA GLY A 59 27.86 -7.32 -3.74
C GLY A 59 28.20 -7.18 -5.22
N ILE A 60 27.32 -6.54 -6.01
CA ILE A 60 27.56 -6.28 -7.44
C ILE A 60 28.80 -5.40 -7.61
N GLN A 61 28.91 -4.33 -6.84
CA GLN A 61 30.04 -3.41 -6.90
C GLN A 61 31.36 -4.13 -6.57
N SER A 62 31.36 -4.97 -5.54
CA SER A 62 32.55 -5.75 -5.13
C SER A 62 33.00 -6.69 -6.25
N ILE A 63 32.05 -7.38 -6.88
CA ILE A 63 32.33 -8.26 -8.03
C ILE A 63 32.92 -7.45 -9.18
N LEU A 64 32.31 -6.32 -9.53
CA LEU A 64 32.76 -5.47 -10.63
C LEU A 64 34.19 -4.97 -10.41
N VAL A 65 34.47 -4.36 -9.25
CA VAL A 65 35.80 -3.82 -8.96
C VAL A 65 36.87 -4.92 -8.98
N ASN A 66 36.54 -6.12 -8.49
CA ASN A 66 37.48 -7.24 -8.49
C ASN A 66 37.70 -7.85 -9.89
N MET A 67 36.70 -7.85 -10.77
CA MET A 67 36.79 -8.46 -12.11
C MET A 67 37.26 -7.49 -13.19
N THR A 68 36.93 -6.20 -13.08
CA THR A 68 37.18 -5.20 -14.14
C THR A 68 38.23 -4.16 -13.76
N ALA A 69 38.81 -4.24 -12.56
CA ALA A 69 39.77 -3.28 -12.01
C ALA A 69 39.28 -1.81 -12.04
N MET A 70 37.96 -1.60 -12.06
CA MET A 70 37.36 -0.26 -12.05
C MET A 70 37.58 0.46 -10.71
N SER A 71 37.64 1.80 -10.75
CA SER A 71 37.67 2.60 -9.52
C SER A 71 36.37 2.40 -8.71
N ARG A 72 36.45 2.55 -7.39
CA ARG A 72 35.29 2.33 -6.49
C ARG A 72 34.07 3.15 -6.90
N GLY A 73 34.28 4.39 -7.35
CA GLY A 73 33.19 5.28 -7.79
C GLY A 73 32.48 4.75 -9.04
N TYR A 74 33.23 4.32 -10.05
CA TYR A 74 32.64 3.72 -11.26
C TYR A 74 31.98 2.36 -10.97
N GLY A 75 32.53 1.59 -10.03
CA GLY A 75 31.91 0.34 -9.58
C GLY A 75 30.51 0.54 -9.01
N TYR A 76 30.29 1.57 -8.18
CA TYR A 76 28.96 1.90 -7.66
C TYR A 76 28.00 2.37 -8.74
N ALA A 77 28.46 3.25 -9.65
CA ALA A 77 27.64 3.71 -10.76
C ALA A 77 27.17 2.55 -11.65
N ALA A 78 28.09 1.64 -11.99
CA ALA A 78 27.78 0.45 -12.75
C ALA A 78 26.84 -0.50 -11.99
N ALA A 79 27.05 -0.71 -10.69
CA ALA A 79 26.17 -1.55 -9.87
C ALA A 79 24.72 -1.03 -9.82
N LEU A 80 24.52 0.29 -9.74
CA LEU A 80 23.19 0.92 -9.82
C LEU A 80 22.53 0.74 -11.18
N VAL A 81 23.29 0.91 -12.28
CA VAL A 81 22.76 0.70 -13.63
C VAL A 81 22.33 -0.76 -13.82
N ILE A 82 23.16 -1.71 -13.38
CA ILE A 82 22.84 -3.14 -13.47
C ILE A 82 21.60 -3.47 -12.63
N SER A 83 21.48 -2.92 -11.41
CA SER A 83 20.32 -3.19 -10.56
C SER A 83 19.03 -2.66 -11.20
N TRP A 84 19.04 -1.45 -11.76
CA TRP A 84 17.88 -0.87 -12.44
C TRP A 84 17.50 -1.62 -13.69
N LEU A 85 18.47 -2.06 -14.48
CA LEU A 85 18.22 -2.89 -15.67
C LEU A 85 17.58 -4.23 -15.30
N ALA A 86 18.05 -4.87 -14.22
CA ALA A 86 17.45 -6.11 -13.73
C ALA A 86 15.98 -5.90 -13.30
N ILE A 87 15.69 -4.81 -12.59
CA ILE A 87 14.32 -4.45 -12.19
C ILE A 87 13.44 -4.16 -13.42
N ALA A 88 13.94 -3.37 -14.38
CA ALA A 88 13.22 -3.03 -15.59
C ALA A 88 12.92 -4.29 -16.44
N ALA A 89 13.88 -5.19 -16.58
CA ALA A 89 13.70 -6.47 -17.27
C ALA A 89 12.65 -7.35 -16.58
N PHE A 90 12.70 -7.44 -15.24
CA PHE A 90 11.71 -8.17 -14.46
C PHE A 90 10.30 -7.61 -14.62
N ILE A 91 10.14 -6.28 -14.54
CA ILE A 91 8.84 -5.62 -14.73
C ILE A 91 8.34 -5.83 -16.15
N GLY A 92 9.20 -5.68 -17.16
CA GLY A 92 8.83 -5.91 -18.57
C GLY A 92 8.38 -7.35 -18.83
N TYR A 93 9.08 -8.34 -18.25
CA TYR A 93 8.68 -9.74 -18.31
C TYR A 93 7.31 -9.98 -17.67
N ARG A 94 7.09 -9.46 -16.46
CA ARG A 94 5.81 -9.59 -15.76
C ARG A 94 4.67 -8.89 -16.49
N TYR A 95 4.92 -7.73 -17.08
CA TYR A 95 3.93 -7.00 -17.86
C TYR A 95 3.42 -7.84 -19.04
N LYS A 96 4.34 -8.46 -19.80
CA LYS A 96 3.97 -9.39 -20.89
C LYS A 96 3.11 -10.55 -20.40
N GLN A 97 3.45 -11.14 -19.24
CA GLN A 97 2.66 -12.22 -18.65
C GLN A 97 1.24 -11.77 -18.27
N TYR A 98 1.08 -10.60 -17.66
CA TYR A 98 -0.24 -10.07 -17.32
C TYR A 98 -1.10 -9.80 -18.55
N SER A 99 -0.51 -9.23 -19.62
CA SER A 99 -1.21 -9.01 -20.88
C SER A 99 -1.64 -10.32 -21.55
N ALA A 100 -0.77 -11.35 -21.54
CA ALA A 100 -1.11 -12.67 -22.06
C ALA A 100 -2.21 -13.35 -21.23
N GLN A 101 -2.16 -13.24 -19.89
CA GLN A 101 -3.14 -13.85 -19.00
C GLN A 101 -4.52 -13.19 -19.11
N GLN A 102 -4.59 -11.87 -19.38
CA GLN A 102 -5.86 -11.18 -19.66
C GLN A 102 -6.53 -11.63 -20.96
N GLN A 103 -5.79 -12.14 -21.94
CA GLN A 103 -6.38 -12.73 -23.16
C GLN A 103 -6.97 -14.12 -22.92
N VAL A 104 -6.43 -14.87 -21.96
CA VAL A 104 -6.77 -16.29 -21.72
C VAL A 104 -7.81 -16.47 -20.61
N ILE A 105 -8.11 -15.45 -19.81
CA ILE A 105 -9.29 -15.47 -18.95
C ILE A 105 -10.49 -15.18 -19.86
N PRO A 106 -11.30 -16.18 -20.29
CA PRO A 106 -12.62 -15.85 -20.78
C PRO A 106 -13.27 -15.10 -19.62
N VAL A 107 -13.63 -13.83 -19.85
CA VAL A 107 -14.51 -13.10 -18.93
C VAL A 107 -15.59 -14.09 -18.57
N LYS A 108 -15.58 -14.60 -17.33
CA LYS A 108 -16.59 -15.52 -16.85
C LYS A 108 -17.86 -14.70 -17.01
N ARG A 109 -18.61 -14.96 -18.09
CA ARG A 109 -19.86 -14.29 -18.40
C ARG A 109 -20.74 -14.65 -17.23
N THR A 110 -20.70 -13.87 -16.14
CA THR A 110 -21.84 -13.69 -15.26
C THR A 110 -22.96 -13.43 -16.25
N GLY A 111 -23.93 -14.34 -16.37
CA GLY A 111 -24.90 -14.45 -17.48
C GLY A 111 -25.81 -13.24 -17.72
N VAL A 112 -25.43 -12.08 -17.18
CA VAL A 112 -25.88 -10.76 -17.58
C VAL A 112 -24.98 -10.27 -18.71
N GLU A 113 -25.48 -10.35 -19.94
CA GLU A 113 -24.92 -9.58 -21.04
C GLU A 113 -24.77 -8.12 -20.59
N PRO A 114 -23.62 -7.46 -20.82
CA PRO A 114 -23.53 -6.04 -20.59
C PRO A 114 -24.58 -5.38 -21.49
N LEU A 115 -25.61 -4.78 -20.88
CA LEU A 115 -26.58 -3.96 -21.59
C LEU A 115 -25.82 -3.08 -22.56
N SER A 116 -26.10 -3.24 -23.86
CA SER A 116 -25.46 -2.45 -24.91
C SER A 116 -25.46 -0.98 -24.48
N ARG A 117 -24.37 -0.24 -24.75
CA ARG A 117 -24.19 1.15 -24.26
C ARG A 117 -25.43 2.03 -24.48
N ARG A 118 -26.19 1.74 -25.55
CA ARG A 118 -27.48 2.34 -25.92
C ARG A 118 -28.64 1.99 -24.98
N SER A 119 -28.75 0.74 -24.55
CA SER A 119 -29.79 0.26 -23.63
C SER A 119 -29.50 0.63 -22.18
N ALA A 120 -28.23 0.65 -21.75
CA ALA A 120 -27.81 1.21 -20.46
C ALA A 120 -28.13 2.71 -20.37
N PHE A 121 -27.84 3.47 -21.43
CA PHE A 121 -28.19 4.89 -21.49
C PHE A 121 -29.70 5.12 -21.44
N LYS A 122 -30.50 4.33 -22.19
CA LYS A 122 -31.97 4.41 -22.17
C LYS A 122 -32.54 4.13 -20.77
N LEU A 123 -31.97 3.16 -20.04
CA LEU A 123 -32.36 2.87 -18.66
C LEU A 123 -32.08 4.05 -17.73
N ILE A 124 -30.89 4.66 -17.83
CA ILE A 124 -30.50 5.81 -17.01
C ILE A 124 -31.45 6.99 -17.28
N VAL A 125 -31.70 7.31 -18.56
CA VAL A 125 -32.61 8.39 -18.95
C VAL A 125 -34.03 8.17 -18.41
N ASN A 126 -34.56 6.95 -18.55
CA ASN A 126 -35.89 6.61 -18.04
C ASN A 126 -35.96 6.69 -16.52
N LYS A 127 -34.93 6.21 -15.81
CA LYS A 127 -34.87 6.26 -14.35
C LYS A 127 -34.81 7.71 -13.85
N VAL A 128 -34.03 8.56 -14.50
CA VAL A 128 -33.96 10.00 -14.17
C VAL A 128 -35.32 10.69 -14.41
N ALA A 129 -36.00 10.37 -15.52
CA ALA A 129 -37.34 10.92 -15.80
C ALA A 129 -38.37 10.48 -14.74
N MET A 130 -38.32 9.22 -14.30
CA MET A 130 -39.18 8.71 -13.24
C MET A 130 -38.92 9.41 -11.89
N LEU A 131 -37.65 9.58 -11.52
CA LEU A 131 -37.27 10.25 -10.27
C LEU A 131 -37.72 11.72 -10.26
N ARG A 132 -37.62 12.43 -11.40
CA ARG A 132 -38.13 13.80 -11.53
C ARG A 132 -39.64 13.88 -11.36
N LYS A 133 -40.40 12.94 -11.94
CA LYS A 133 -41.86 12.87 -11.74
C LYS A 133 -42.20 12.60 -10.27
N ALA A 134 -41.55 11.62 -9.64
CA ALA A 134 -41.76 11.30 -8.23
C ALA A 134 -41.44 12.47 -7.29
N ALA A 135 -40.37 13.23 -7.57
CA ALA A 135 -40.03 14.43 -6.81
C ALA A 135 -41.09 15.53 -6.94
N LYS A 136 -41.70 15.69 -8.11
CA LYS A 136 -42.79 16.65 -8.33
C LYS A 136 -44.06 16.23 -7.55
N THR A 137 -44.39 14.94 -7.56
CA THR A 137 -45.52 14.40 -6.79
C THR A 137 -45.30 14.57 -5.28
N ARG A 138 -44.08 14.34 -4.77
CA ARG A 138 -43.76 14.58 -3.35
C ARG A 138 -43.88 16.05 -2.94
N LYS A 139 -43.45 16.99 -3.79
CA LYS A 139 -43.65 18.43 -3.53
C LYS A 139 -45.13 18.83 -3.51
N GLN A 140 -45.97 18.18 -4.33
CA GLN A 140 -47.42 18.39 -4.31
C GLN A 140 -48.05 17.80 -3.04
N GLN A 141 -47.68 16.57 -2.64
CA GLN A 141 -48.14 15.95 -1.40
C GLN A 141 -47.73 16.74 -0.15
N ALA A 142 -46.50 17.29 -0.12
CA ALA A 142 -46.05 18.16 0.97
C ALA A 142 -46.79 19.51 1.06
N LYS A 143 -47.53 19.91 0.00
CA LYS A 143 -48.39 21.10 0.01
C LYS A 143 -49.80 20.79 0.53
N TYR A 144 -50.23 19.52 0.49
CA TYR A 144 -51.45 19.04 1.12
C TYR A 144 -51.10 18.41 2.48
N ILE A 145 -50.81 19.28 3.46
CA ILE A 145 -50.82 18.87 4.86
C ILE A 145 -52.29 18.96 5.29
N GLU A 146 -52.98 17.83 5.34
CA GLU A 146 -54.31 17.77 5.95
C GLU A 146 -54.18 18.16 7.42
N HIS A 147 -54.84 19.25 7.82
CA HIS A 147 -54.89 19.76 9.19
C HIS A 147 -55.95 19.04 10.05
N THR A 148 -56.19 17.76 9.80
CA THR A 148 -57.03 16.93 10.66
C THR A 148 -56.12 16.19 11.64
N PRO A 149 -56.11 16.54 12.94
CA PRO A 149 -55.37 15.76 13.91
C PRO A 149 -55.96 14.35 13.97
N ILE A 150 -55.18 13.36 13.54
CA ILE A 150 -55.52 11.94 13.70
C ILE A 150 -55.33 11.61 15.18
N TYR A 151 -56.42 11.53 15.93
CA TYR A 151 -56.41 11.02 17.30
C TYR A 151 -56.18 9.50 17.29
N ASN A 152 -54.92 9.08 17.26
CA ASN A 152 -54.52 7.66 17.31
C ASN A 152 -54.73 6.97 18.69
N ASN A 153 -55.36 7.64 19.66
CA ASN A 153 -55.39 7.17 21.06
C ASN A 153 -56.80 7.13 21.70
N TYR A 154 -57.86 7.00 20.92
CA TYR A 154 -59.19 6.75 21.49
C TYR A 154 -59.36 5.26 21.86
N LYS A 155 -59.20 4.93 23.14
CA LYS A 155 -59.64 3.64 23.72
C LYS A 155 -60.93 3.87 24.50
N PRO A 156 -62.11 3.42 24.01
CA PRO A 156 -63.33 3.50 24.80
C PRO A 156 -63.24 2.53 25.97
N ARG A 157 -63.27 3.05 27.21
CA ARG A 157 -63.51 2.24 28.41
C ARG A 157 -65.01 2.13 28.59
N PHE A 158 -65.62 1.08 28.06
CA PHE A 158 -66.95 0.68 28.51
C PHE A 158 -66.79 0.03 29.89
N ARG A 159 -67.52 0.58 30.86
CA ARG A 159 -67.52 0.18 32.26
C ARG A 159 -68.81 -0.62 32.47
N ASN A 160 -68.69 -1.89 32.88
CA ASN A 160 -69.79 -2.66 33.48
C ASN A 160 -69.70 -2.54 34.99
#